data_AF-A0A8H8R586-F1
#
_entry.id   AF-A0A8H8R586-F1
#
_cell.length_a   1.000
_cell.length_b   1.000
_cell.length_c   1.000
_cell.angle_alpha   90.00
_cell.angle_beta   90.00
_cell.angle_gamma   90.00
#
_symmetry.space_group_name_H-M   'P 1'
#
loop_
_entity.id
_entity.type
_entity.pdbx_description
1 polymer ?
#
loop_
_entity_poly.entity_id
_entity_poly.type
_entity_poly.pdbx_seq_one_letter_code
_entity_poly.pdbx_strand_id
1 'polypeptide(L)'
;MVTLGSMTACSSIGSNTSHPKALPTPEVAKTAPDGSWELWSTLANSDSNPQFWREFGTPTNFYSRVEESNWLSFTVTLKDPSFIERYETWSGDKAGTGALCLVNEHSCPPSAAFPQPNSRNPSLLGLWAFPAHTGDFVKKPMSECSGEEILKELLGHLKFPEQPTLNTSITIPSMLPYITSQFLTQNIGDRPLVIPKGSTNLALLGQYVEILEDTVFTVEYSVRAAQIAVHELMGTKRNPRSIYKGAHNVKVLADALRMLLT
;
A
#
# COMPACT_ATOMS: atom_id res chain seq x y z
N MET A 1 -9.12 -4.17 -21.67
CA MET A 1 -8.86 -3.44 -20.40
C MET A 1 -7.70 -4.13 -19.70
N VAL A 2 -6.70 -3.40 -19.23
CA VAL A 2 -5.46 -3.93 -18.62
C VAL A 2 -5.13 -3.09 -17.40
N THR A 3 -4.79 -3.72 -16.27
CA THR A 3 -4.26 -3.01 -15.10
C THR A 3 -2.75 -2.85 -15.26
N LEU A 4 -2.25 -1.62 -15.20
CA LEU A 4 -0.82 -1.33 -15.28
C LEU A 4 -0.19 -1.29 -13.89
N GLY A 5 1.03 -1.83 -13.79
CA GLY A 5 1.80 -1.86 -12.55
C GLY A 5 1.12 -2.66 -11.44
N SER A 6 1.88 -2.92 -10.37
CA SER A 6 1.39 -3.70 -9.24
C SER A 6 2.11 -3.28 -7.96
N MET A 7 1.34 -2.81 -6.99
CA MET A 7 1.85 -2.43 -5.66
C MET A 7 2.32 -3.65 -4.86
N THR A 8 1.82 -4.83 -5.21
CA THR A 8 2.13 -6.10 -4.56
C THR A 8 3.12 -6.95 -5.36
N ALA A 9 3.67 -6.42 -6.46
CA ALA A 9 4.72 -7.11 -7.21
C ALA A 9 5.91 -7.42 -6.31
N CYS A 10 6.50 -8.60 -6.50
CA CYS A 10 7.64 -9.07 -5.71
C CYS A 10 7.41 -9.08 -4.19
N SER A 11 6.15 -9.03 -3.71
CA SER A 11 5.87 -9.17 -2.28
C SER A 11 6.42 -10.50 -1.78
N SER A 12 7.02 -10.49 -0.60
CA SER A 12 7.52 -11.72 0.03
C SER A 12 7.01 -11.84 1.45
N ILE A 13 6.86 -13.08 1.89
CA ILE A 13 6.30 -13.43 3.20
C ILE A 13 7.39 -14.16 3.97
N GLY A 14 7.60 -13.75 5.22
CA GLY A 14 8.45 -14.45 6.17
C GLY A 14 7.66 -15.46 7.00
N SER A 15 8.13 -15.74 8.21
CA SER A 15 7.44 -16.57 9.19
C SER A 15 7.69 -16.03 10.59
N ASN A 16 7.17 -16.73 11.61
CA ASN A 16 7.46 -16.36 12.99
C ASN A 16 8.96 -16.40 13.31
N THR A 17 9.72 -17.25 12.61
CA THR A 17 11.15 -17.50 12.86
C THR A 17 12.06 -17.08 11.70
N SER A 18 11.52 -16.53 10.61
CA SER A 18 12.32 -16.11 9.45
C SER A 18 11.83 -14.78 8.91
N HIS A 19 12.77 -13.92 8.51
CA HIS A 19 12.46 -12.66 7.85
C HIS A 19 11.95 -12.89 6.40
N PRO A 20 11.23 -11.94 5.80
CA PRO A 20 10.87 -11.97 4.39
C PRO A 20 12.11 -11.86 3.47
N LYS A 21 11.95 -12.08 2.16
CA LYS A 21 13.05 -11.92 1.21
C LYS A 21 13.46 -10.45 1.11
N ALA A 22 14.73 -10.22 0.79
CA ALA A 22 15.26 -8.88 0.52
C ALA A 22 14.54 -8.21 -0.66
N LEU A 23 14.67 -6.88 -0.72
CA LEU A 23 14.11 -6.07 -1.79
C LEU A 23 14.67 -6.50 -3.17
N PRO A 24 13.83 -6.52 -4.22
CA PRO A 24 14.28 -6.86 -5.57
C PRO A 24 15.18 -5.76 -6.15
N THR A 25 16.11 -6.14 -7.03
CA THR A 25 16.78 -5.16 -7.89
C THR A 25 15.84 -4.68 -8.99
N PRO A 26 16.09 -3.53 -9.65
CA PRO A 26 15.26 -3.05 -10.77
C PRO A 26 15.10 -4.05 -11.93
N GLU A 27 16.08 -4.93 -12.15
CA GLU A 27 16.02 -5.97 -13.18
C GLU A 27 15.02 -7.06 -12.78
N VAL A 28 15.08 -7.51 -11.52
CA VAL A 28 14.14 -8.48 -10.95
C VAL A 28 12.72 -7.88 -10.87
N ALA A 29 12.63 -6.59 -10.56
CA ALA A 29 11.40 -5.82 -10.54
C ALA A 29 10.68 -5.83 -11.89
N LYS A 30 11.44 -5.56 -12.96
CA LYS A 30 10.90 -5.53 -14.32
C LYS A 30 10.30 -6.88 -14.70
N THR A 31 10.99 -7.97 -14.37
CA THR A 31 10.53 -9.35 -14.64
C THR A 31 9.80 -9.96 -13.45
N ALA A 32 9.05 -9.16 -12.69
CA ALA A 32 8.28 -9.65 -11.55
C ALA A 32 7.34 -10.80 -11.98
N PRO A 33 7.05 -11.78 -11.10
CA PRO A 33 6.23 -12.94 -11.46
C PRO A 33 4.82 -12.60 -11.95
N ASP A 34 4.28 -11.43 -11.60
CA ASP A 34 2.97 -10.98 -12.08
C ASP A 34 2.99 -10.38 -13.50
N GLY A 35 4.18 -10.17 -14.08
CA GLY A 35 4.38 -9.62 -15.42
C GLY A 35 3.90 -8.17 -15.60
N SER A 36 3.44 -7.50 -14.54
CA SER A 36 2.77 -6.20 -14.63
C SER A 36 3.73 -5.10 -15.09
N TRP A 37 4.94 -5.07 -14.52
CA TRP A 37 5.98 -4.13 -14.87
C TRP A 37 6.59 -4.40 -16.24
N GLU A 38 6.73 -5.68 -16.62
CA GLU A 38 7.22 -6.09 -17.94
C GLU A 38 6.25 -5.68 -19.04
N LEU A 39 4.96 -5.94 -18.84
CA LEU A 39 3.90 -5.56 -19.76
C LEU A 39 3.89 -4.04 -19.98
N TRP A 40 3.88 -3.28 -18.88
CA TRP A 40 3.89 -1.82 -18.98
C TRP A 40 5.16 -1.31 -19.66
N SER A 41 6.34 -1.84 -19.30
CA SER A 41 7.61 -1.49 -19.94
C SER A 41 7.63 -1.79 -21.44
N THR A 42 6.98 -2.88 -21.86
CA THR A 42 6.88 -3.24 -23.28
C THR A 42 5.98 -2.26 -24.05
N LEU A 43 4.85 -1.86 -23.46
CA LEU A 43 3.95 -0.88 -24.07
C LEU A 43 4.59 0.50 -24.22
N ALA A 44 5.43 0.89 -23.24
CA ALA A 44 6.16 2.15 -23.21
C ALA A 44 7.50 2.11 -23.98
N ASN A 45 7.87 0.99 -24.61
CA ASN A 45 9.12 0.86 -25.36
C ASN A 45 8.93 1.28 -26.83
N SER A 46 9.78 2.19 -27.32
CA SER A 46 9.77 2.64 -28.71
C SER A 46 10.08 1.53 -29.72
N ASP A 47 10.87 0.52 -29.35
CA ASP A 47 11.22 -0.59 -30.25
C ASP A 47 10.04 -1.52 -30.46
N SER A 48 9.24 -1.74 -29.41
CA SER A 48 8.06 -2.61 -29.45
C SER A 48 6.79 -1.87 -29.90
N ASN A 49 6.72 -0.56 -29.66
CA ASN A 49 5.55 0.27 -29.95
C ASN A 49 5.94 1.66 -30.50
N PRO A 50 6.57 1.74 -31.69
CA PRO A 50 7.17 2.98 -32.20
C PRO A 50 6.18 4.13 -32.40
N GLN A 51 4.91 3.81 -32.63
CA GLN A 51 3.88 4.81 -32.93
C GLN A 51 3.28 5.44 -31.67
N PHE A 52 3.08 4.65 -30.61
CA PHE A 52 2.27 5.07 -29.45
C PHE A 52 3.00 4.97 -28.11
N TRP A 53 4.28 4.58 -28.06
CA TRP A 53 5.01 4.36 -26.79
C TRP A 53 4.92 5.53 -25.81
N ARG A 54 4.92 6.78 -26.31
CA ARG A 54 4.80 8.00 -25.50
C ARG A 54 3.46 8.12 -24.76
N GLU A 55 2.41 7.49 -25.27
CA GLU A 55 1.09 7.51 -24.65
C GLU A 55 0.98 6.53 -23.46
N PHE A 56 2.00 5.70 -23.23
CA PHE A 56 2.04 4.71 -22.15
C PHE A 56 2.83 5.18 -20.92
N GLY A 57 3.45 6.36 -20.94
CA GLY A 57 4.16 6.93 -19.79
C GLY A 57 5.47 6.22 -19.43
N THR A 58 5.92 6.37 -18.18
CA THR A 58 7.27 5.99 -17.72
C THR A 58 7.20 4.97 -16.57
N PRO A 59 7.02 3.66 -16.86
CA PRO A 59 6.93 2.63 -15.82
C PRO A 59 8.16 2.58 -14.89
N THR A 60 9.35 2.86 -15.43
CA THR A 60 10.62 2.84 -14.68
C THR A 60 10.60 3.78 -13.48
N ASN A 61 9.87 4.89 -13.53
CA ASN A 61 9.76 5.81 -12.39
C ASN A 61 9.16 5.12 -11.14
N PHE A 62 8.30 4.12 -11.35
CA PHE A 62 7.55 3.46 -10.28
C PHE A 62 8.22 2.20 -9.75
N TYR A 63 8.89 1.42 -10.61
CA TYR A 63 9.49 0.14 -10.19
C TYR A 63 10.99 0.20 -9.91
N SER A 64 11.74 1.23 -10.35
CA SER A 64 13.20 1.29 -10.14
C SER A 64 13.61 1.84 -8.78
N ARG A 65 12.70 2.51 -8.06
CA ARG A 65 12.94 3.22 -6.79
C ARG A 65 12.35 2.47 -5.59
N VAL A 66 12.69 1.19 -5.48
CA VAL A 66 12.16 0.29 -4.44
C VAL A 66 12.45 0.82 -3.04
N GLU A 67 13.65 1.34 -2.79
CA GLU A 67 14.06 1.88 -1.49
C GLU A 67 13.14 3.02 -0.99
N GLU A 68 12.48 3.74 -1.90
CA GLU A 68 11.59 4.85 -1.59
C GLU A 68 10.11 4.46 -1.52
N SER A 69 9.76 3.23 -1.91
CA SER A 69 8.36 2.79 -2.07
C SER A 69 7.98 1.54 -1.28
N ASN A 70 8.92 0.98 -0.52
CA ASN A 70 8.75 -0.26 0.21
C ASN A 70 8.33 -0.04 1.67
N TRP A 71 7.38 -0.83 2.15
CA TRP A 71 7.06 -0.96 3.58
C TRP A 71 7.08 -2.43 4.00
N LEU A 72 7.12 -2.67 5.31
CA LEU A 72 6.88 -3.97 5.89
C LEU A 72 5.52 -3.98 6.58
N SER A 73 4.69 -4.96 6.24
CA SER A 73 3.46 -5.26 6.99
C SER A 73 3.67 -6.52 7.83
N PHE A 74 2.85 -6.70 8.86
CA PHE A 74 2.89 -7.92 9.65
C PHE A 74 1.51 -8.21 10.23
N THR A 75 1.17 -9.49 10.28
CA THR A 75 -0.06 -9.96 10.92
C THR A 75 0.29 -10.81 12.13
N VAL A 76 -0.15 -10.39 13.31
CA VAL A 76 -0.04 -11.15 14.55
C VAL A 76 -1.34 -11.91 14.75
N THR A 77 -1.28 -13.23 14.82
CA THR A 77 -2.41 -14.09 15.20
C THR A 77 -2.22 -14.50 16.66
N LEU A 78 -3.18 -14.12 17.50
CA LEU A 78 -3.15 -14.31 18.94
C LEU A 78 -4.02 -15.51 19.33
N LYS A 79 -3.53 -16.39 20.21
CA LYS A 79 -4.35 -17.49 20.76
C LYS A 79 -5.30 -17.05 21.88
N ASP A 80 -5.02 -15.90 22.50
CA ASP A 80 -5.71 -15.41 23.70
C ASP A 80 -6.09 -13.93 23.54
N PRO A 81 -7.28 -13.50 24.01
CA PRO A 81 -7.76 -12.13 23.85
C PRO A 81 -7.09 -11.10 24.77
N SER A 82 -6.32 -11.50 25.79
CA SER A 82 -5.74 -10.57 26.79
C SER A 82 -4.86 -9.47 26.17
N PHE A 83 -4.19 -9.76 25.05
CA PHE A 83 -3.44 -8.75 24.32
C PHE A 83 -4.37 -7.67 23.76
N ILE A 84 -5.49 -8.07 23.15
CA ILE A 84 -6.45 -7.13 22.56
C ILE A 84 -7.10 -6.29 23.66
N GLU A 85 -7.52 -6.89 24.77
CA GLU A 85 -8.11 -6.15 25.91
C GLU A 85 -7.14 -5.10 26.49
N ARG A 86 -5.87 -5.50 26.64
CA ARG A 86 -4.82 -4.58 27.09
C ARG A 86 -4.57 -3.48 26.06
N TYR A 87 -4.60 -3.83 24.78
CA TYR A 87 -4.43 -2.88 23.69
C TYR A 87 -5.57 -1.86 23.63
N GLU A 88 -6.83 -2.29 23.76
CA GLU A 88 -8.01 -1.40 23.86
C GLU A 88 -7.91 -0.45 25.06
N THR A 89 -7.42 -0.95 26.20
CA THR A 89 -7.19 -0.12 27.39
C THR A 89 -6.10 0.93 27.16
N TRP A 90 -5.06 0.56 26.41
CA TRP A 90 -3.94 1.45 26.10
C TRP A 90 -4.29 2.49 25.04
N SER A 91 -4.97 2.10 23.96
CA SER A 91 -5.35 2.99 22.86
C SER A 91 -6.57 3.86 23.20
N GLY A 92 -7.44 3.38 24.10
CA GLY A 92 -8.76 3.98 24.35
C GLY A 92 -9.81 3.64 23.28
N ASP A 93 -9.43 2.88 22.25
CA ASP A 93 -10.29 2.50 21.13
C ASP A 93 -10.67 1.03 21.22
N LYS A 94 -11.95 0.73 20.95
CA LYS A 94 -12.39 -0.66 20.79
C LYS A 94 -11.82 -1.27 19.51
N ALA A 95 -11.57 -2.57 19.56
CA ALA A 95 -11.06 -3.30 18.42
C ALA A 95 -11.99 -3.18 17.20
N GLY A 96 -11.42 -2.89 16.03
CA GLY A 96 -12.16 -2.66 14.79
C GLY A 96 -12.84 -1.29 14.68
N THR A 97 -12.71 -0.40 15.67
CA THR A 97 -13.34 0.95 15.64
C THR A 97 -12.34 2.10 15.47
N GLY A 98 -11.10 1.91 15.91
CA GLY A 98 -10.01 2.87 15.75
C GLY A 98 -9.28 2.74 14.42
N ALA A 99 -8.60 3.81 14.01
CA ALA A 99 -7.66 3.80 12.88
C ALA A 99 -6.29 3.24 13.32
N LEU A 100 -5.34 3.17 12.38
CA LEU A 100 -3.93 2.95 12.72
C LEU A 100 -3.47 4.06 13.69
N CYS A 101 -2.80 3.68 14.77
CA CYS A 101 -2.09 4.63 15.63
C CYS A 101 -0.62 4.72 15.19
N LEU A 102 0.13 5.65 15.77
CA LEU A 102 1.59 5.78 15.67
C LEU A 102 2.18 5.50 17.07
N VAL A 103 3.13 4.55 17.24
CA VAL A 103 3.85 4.39 18.52
C VAL A 103 5.16 5.18 18.50
N ASN A 104 5.71 5.45 17.31
CA ASN A 104 6.86 6.31 17.10
C ASN A 104 6.84 6.92 15.69
N GLU A 105 7.90 7.65 15.31
CA GLU A 105 8.02 8.30 14.00
C GLU A 105 8.16 7.31 12.81
N HIS A 106 8.35 6.01 13.08
CA HIS A 106 8.70 5.02 12.05
C HIS A 106 7.75 3.82 11.97
N SER A 107 6.91 3.64 12.99
CA SER A 107 6.06 2.49 13.21
C SER A 107 4.62 2.93 13.45
N CYS A 108 3.73 2.38 12.63
CA CYS A 108 2.31 2.41 12.87
C CYS A 108 1.94 1.13 13.64
N PRO A 109 1.65 1.20 14.95
CA PRO A 109 1.00 0.15 15.66
C PRO A 109 -0.23 -0.30 14.89
N PRO A 110 -0.55 -1.57 15.09
CA PRO A 110 -1.64 -2.19 14.39
C PRO A 110 -2.98 -1.47 14.51
N SER A 111 -3.80 -1.56 13.47
CA SER A 111 -5.23 -1.32 13.60
C SER A 111 -5.83 -2.52 14.32
N ALA A 112 -6.51 -2.29 15.44
CA ALA A 112 -7.08 -3.36 16.24
C ALA A 112 -8.06 -4.23 15.43
N ALA A 113 -7.87 -5.55 15.53
CA ALA A 113 -8.66 -6.68 15.03
C ALA A 113 -9.56 -6.49 13.81
N PHE A 114 -9.05 -6.87 12.64
CA PHE A 114 -9.92 -7.43 11.61
C PHE A 114 -10.17 -8.91 11.93
N PRO A 115 -11.42 -9.37 12.09
CA PRO A 115 -11.70 -10.78 11.96
C PRO A 115 -11.27 -11.19 10.55
N GLN A 116 -10.13 -11.88 10.44
CA GLN A 116 -9.76 -12.53 9.19
C GLN A 116 -10.93 -13.45 8.82
N PRO A 117 -11.47 -13.39 7.58
CA PRO A 117 -12.69 -14.10 7.20
C PRO A 117 -12.64 -15.62 7.46
N ASN A 118 -11.44 -16.18 7.67
CA ASN A 118 -11.19 -17.60 7.89
C ASN A 118 -10.58 -17.96 9.26
N SER A 119 -10.46 -17.02 10.22
CA SER A 119 -9.85 -17.27 11.54
C SER A 119 -10.82 -16.98 12.67
N ARG A 120 -11.00 -17.94 13.59
CA ARG A 120 -11.68 -17.72 14.88
C ARG A 120 -10.79 -16.98 15.90
N ASN A 121 -9.49 -16.89 15.63
CA ASN A 121 -8.52 -16.30 16.54
C ASN A 121 -8.41 -14.80 16.30
N PRO A 122 -8.27 -13.98 17.37
CA PRO A 122 -8.00 -12.57 17.24
C PRO A 122 -6.71 -12.36 16.46
N SER A 123 -6.76 -11.47 15.47
CA SER A 123 -5.62 -11.11 14.64
C SER A 123 -5.41 -9.61 14.69
N LEU A 124 -4.21 -9.20 14.32
CA LEU A 124 -3.77 -7.83 14.44
C LEU A 124 -2.85 -7.51 13.27
N LEU A 125 -3.12 -6.41 12.56
CA LEU A 125 -2.38 -6.02 11.36
C LEU A 125 -1.68 -4.69 11.63
N GLY A 126 -0.36 -4.65 11.49
CA GLY A 126 0.42 -3.42 11.60
C GLY A 126 1.38 -3.20 10.43
N LEU A 127 2.01 -2.01 10.44
CA LEU A 127 2.87 -1.51 9.36
C LEU A 127 4.12 -0.83 9.93
N TRP A 128 5.26 -1.09 9.28
CA TRP A 128 6.51 -0.34 9.44
C TRP A 128 6.83 0.38 8.13
N ALA A 129 6.85 1.71 8.19
CA ALA A 129 7.07 2.55 7.02
C ALA A 129 8.56 2.59 6.59
N PHE A 130 9.49 2.35 7.51
CA PHE A 130 10.93 2.40 7.26
C PHE A 130 11.60 1.08 7.64
N PRO A 131 11.47 0.03 6.81
CA PRO A 131 11.93 -1.30 7.19
C PRO A 131 13.46 -1.44 7.24
N ALA A 132 14.21 -0.53 6.60
CA ALA A 132 15.67 -0.48 6.69
C ALA A 132 16.17 0.10 8.05
N HIS A 133 15.29 0.76 8.81
CA HIS A 133 15.67 1.34 10.10
C HIS A 133 15.92 0.25 11.14
N THR A 134 16.96 0.44 11.94
CA THR A 134 17.30 -0.48 13.04
C THR A 134 16.34 -0.27 14.21
N GLY A 135 15.79 -1.36 14.76
CA GLY A 135 14.87 -1.28 15.89
C GLY A 135 15.49 -0.74 17.18
N ASP A 136 14.62 -0.21 18.04
CA ASP A 136 14.98 0.34 19.35
C ASP A 136 15.21 -0.77 20.37
N PHE A 137 14.44 -1.85 20.32
CA PHE A 137 14.55 -3.00 21.23
C PHE A 137 15.23 -4.19 20.55
N VAL A 138 14.90 -4.45 19.28
CA VAL A 138 15.58 -5.42 18.43
C VAL A 138 16.59 -4.68 17.56
N LYS A 139 17.88 -4.81 17.88
CA LYS A 139 19.00 -4.12 17.23
C LYS A 139 19.34 -4.65 15.83
N LYS A 140 18.32 -4.77 14.97
CA LYS A 140 18.42 -5.18 13.56
C LYS A 140 17.48 -4.31 12.71
N PRO A 141 17.76 -4.15 11.41
CA PRO A 141 16.78 -3.63 10.46
C PRO A 141 15.48 -4.44 10.52
N MET A 142 14.32 -3.79 10.49
CA MET A 142 13.03 -4.48 10.51
C MET A 142 12.86 -5.45 9.32
N SER A 143 13.48 -5.14 8.18
CA SER A 143 13.54 -6.02 7.00
C SER A 143 14.24 -7.37 7.25
N GLU A 144 15.12 -7.42 8.25
CA GLU A 144 15.89 -8.61 8.66
C GLU A 144 15.34 -9.27 9.94
N CYS A 145 14.19 -8.79 10.43
CA CYS A 145 13.53 -9.33 11.61
C CYS A 145 12.55 -10.45 11.24
N SER A 146 12.55 -11.51 12.04
CA SER A 146 11.49 -12.52 12.02
C SER A 146 10.18 -11.96 12.60
N GLY A 147 9.08 -12.69 12.45
CA GLY A 147 7.83 -12.29 13.08
C GLY A 147 7.91 -12.13 14.61
N GLU A 148 8.63 -13.03 15.29
CA GLU A 148 8.81 -12.96 16.74
C GLU A 148 9.58 -11.70 17.16
N GLU A 149 10.63 -11.36 16.41
CA GLU A 149 11.43 -10.16 16.65
C GLU A 149 10.63 -8.87 16.40
N ILE A 150 9.82 -8.85 15.34
CA ILE A 150 8.91 -7.73 15.04
C ILE A 150 7.89 -7.54 16.16
N LEU A 151 7.32 -8.63 16.67
CA LEU A 151 6.39 -8.56 17.79
C LEU A 151 7.10 -8.11 19.08
N LYS A 152 8.33 -8.54 19.31
CA LYS A 152 9.13 -8.10 20.45
C LYS A 152 9.40 -6.59 20.40
N GLU A 153 9.76 -6.05 19.23
CA GLU A 153 9.91 -4.62 19.01
C GLU A 153 8.61 -3.87 19.32
N LEU A 154 7.47 -4.35 18.81
CA LEU A 154 6.15 -3.77 19.10
C LEU A 154 5.83 -3.76 20.60
N LEU A 155 6.07 -4.87 21.29
CA LEU A 155 5.81 -5.00 22.73
C LEU A 155 6.66 -4.02 23.54
N GLY A 156 7.93 -3.82 23.14
CA GLY A 156 8.81 -2.81 23.76
C GLY A 156 8.24 -1.39 23.64
N HIS A 157 7.78 -1.02 22.44
CA HIS A 157 7.14 0.28 22.17
C HIS A 157 5.84 0.48 22.94
N LEU A 158 5.01 -0.56 23.02
CA LEU A 158 3.76 -0.55 23.81
C LEU A 158 4.00 -0.64 25.32
N LYS A 159 5.23 -0.95 25.76
CA LYS A 159 5.58 -1.27 27.16
C LYS A 159 4.75 -2.44 27.72
N PHE A 160 4.42 -3.41 26.87
CA PHE A 160 3.69 -4.61 27.24
C PHE A 160 4.67 -5.73 27.61
N PRO A 161 4.27 -6.68 28.48
CA PRO A 161 5.14 -7.80 28.83
C PRO A 161 5.37 -8.72 27.62
N GLU A 162 6.62 -9.18 27.43
CA GLU A 162 6.98 -10.13 26.36
C GLU A 162 6.20 -11.46 26.50
N GLN A 163 6.05 -11.93 27.74
CA GLN A 163 5.37 -13.19 28.05
C GLN A 163 4.01 -12.93 28.72
N PRO A 164 2.97 -13.71 28.39
CA PRO A 164 2.97 -14.90 27.53
C PRO A 164 2.84 -14.62 26.02
N THR A 165 2.70 -13.36 25.61
CA THR A 165 2.30 -12.98 24.25
C THR A 165 3.19 -13.57 23.15
N LEU A 166 4.52 -13.52 23.30
CA LEU A 166 5.44 -14.10 22.32
C LEU A 166 5.22 -15.62 22.14
N ASN A 167 4.95 -16.35 23.23
CA ASN A 167 4.74 -17.80 23.18
C ASN A 167 3.35 -18.21 22.66
N THR A 168 2.36 -17.32 22.78
CA THR A 168 0.96 -17.58 22.43
C THR A 168 0.52 -16.91 21.14
N SER A 169 1.45 -16.41 20.33
CA SER A 169 1.15 -15.73 19.08
C SER A 169 2.02 -16.22 17.92
N ILE A 170 1.54 -15.95 16.72
CA ILE A 170 2.28 -16.20 15.47
C ILE A 170 2.24 -14.91 14.68
N THR A 171 3.40 -14.34 14.41
CA THR A 171 3.54 -13.15 13.60
C THR A 171 4.07 -13.52 12.22
N ILE A 172 3.38 -13.08 11.18
CA ILE A 172 3.78 -13.28 9.79
C ILE A 172 4.13 -11.93 9.19
N PRO A 173 5.42 -11.63 8.98
CA PRO A 173 5.84 -10.41 8.28
C PRO A 173 5.70 -10.58 6.76
N SER A 174 5.39 -9.49 6.08
CA SER A 174 5.38 -9.41 4.62
C SER A 174 6.06 -8.12 4.16
N MET A 175 7.13 -8.30 3.37
CA MET A 175 7.81 -7.21 2.68
C MET A 175 7.04 -6.84 1.42
N LEU A 176 6.75 -5.56 1.26
CA LEU A 176 5.97 -5.02 0.14
C LEU A 176 6.79 -3.95 -0.61
N PRO A 177 7.58 -4.34 -1.64
CA PRO A 177 8.54 -3.45 -2.29
C PRO A 177 7.93 -2.20 -2.97
N TYR A 178 6.69 -2.28 -3.45
CA TYR A 178 6.05 -1.23 -4.26
C TYR A 178 4.74 -0.73 -3.66
N ILE A 179 4.51 -0.96 -2.36
CA ILE A 179 3.21 -0.66 -1.74
C ILE A 179 2.83 0.82 -1.81
N THR A 180 3.83 1.69 -1.89
CA THR A 180 3.66 3.14 -2.03
C THR A 180 4.23 3.70 -3.33
N SER A 181 4.56 2.87 -4.33
CA SER A 181 5.24 3.37 -5.53
C SER A 181 4.41 4.35 -6.34
N GLN A 182 3.09 4.28 -6.31
CA GLN A 182 2.16 5.26 -6.89
C GLN A 182 2.25 6.67 -6.26
N PHE A 183 2.88 6.80 -5.08
CA PHE A 183 3.17 8.08 -4.43
C PHE A 183 4.56 8.64 -4.75
N LEU A 184 5.40 7.88 -5.48
CA LEU A 184 6.70 8.37 -5.88
C LEU A 184 6.55 9.65 -6.70
N THR A 185 7.52 10.55 -6.53
CA THR A 185 7.59 11.79 -7.29
C THR A 185 7.53 11.48 -8.78
N GLN A 186 6.66 12.18 -9.50
CA GLN A 186 6.40 11.93 -10.91
C GLN A 186 6.18 13.24 -11.64
N ASN A 187 6.41 13.21 -12.95
CA ASN A 187 6.09 14.29 -13.87
C ASN A 187 4.74 14.02 -14.54
N ILE A 188 4.12 15.11 -15.03
CA ILE A 188 2.97 14.98 -15.92
C ILE A 188 3.39 14.14 -17.13
N GLY A 189 2.65 13.06 -17.39
CA GLY A 189 2.93 12.11 -18.46
C GLY A 189 3.65 10.83 -18.03
N ASP A 190 4.15 10.72 -16.79
CA ASP A 190 4.70 9.45 -16.30
C ASP A 190 3.61 8.37 -16.15
N ARG A 191 2.37 8.79 -15.89
CA ARG A 191 1.18 7.94 -15.96
C ARG A 191 0.44 8.15 -17.28
N PRO A 192 0.05 7.09 -17.97
CA PRO A 192 -0.80 7.20 -19.15
C PRO A 192 -2.24 7.51 -18.80
N LEU A 193 -3.00 8.06 -19.74
CA LEU A 193 -4.45 8.21 -19.61
C LEU A 193 -5.14 6.84 -19.51
N VAL A 194 -6.33 6.82 -18.90
CA VAL A 194 -7.19 5.61 -18.88
C VAL A 194 -7.42 5.09 -20.31
N ILE A 195 -7.71 5.97 -21.26
CA ILE A 195 -7.73 5.67 -22.69
C ILE A 195 -6.57 6.44 -23.35
N PRO A 196 -5.48 5.77 -23.75
CA PRO A 196 -4.39 6.40 -24.52
C PRO A 196 -4.91 7.09 -25.77
N LYS A 197 -4.29 8.22 -26.17
CA LYS A 197 -4.75 8.95 -27.36
C LYS A 197 -4.64 8.07 -28.61
N GLY A 198 -5.70 8.09 -29.42
CA GLY A 198 -5.80 7.27 -30.63
C GLY A 198 -6.23 5.82 -30.38
N SER A 199 -6.40 5.40 -29.12
CA SER A 199 -6.94 4.08 -28.83
C SER A 199 -8.44 4.00 -29.09
N THR A 200 -8.88 2.88 -29.67
CA THR A 200 -10.30 2.59 -29.93
C THR A 200 -10.79 1.34 -29.19
N ASN A 201 -9.89 0.55 -28.63
CA ASN A 201 -10.19 -0.75 -28.03
C ASN A 201 -9.31 -1.12 -26.83
N LEU A 202 -8.41 -0.23 -26.40
CA LEU A 202 -7.54 -0.44 -25.25
C LEU A 202 -7.84 0.58 -24.17
N ALA A 203 -7.93 0.09 -22.93
CA ALA A 203 -8.03 0.90 -21.73
C ALA A 203 -7.07 0.37 -20.68
N LEU A 204 -6.45 1.30 -19.96
CA LEU A 204 -5.49 1.10 -18.89
C LEU A 204 -6.18 1.42 -17.56
N LEU A 205 -5.91 0.62 -16.54
CA LEU A 205 -6.56 0.69 -15.23
C LEU A 205 -5.55 0.62 -14.10
N GLY A 206 -6.05 0.86 -12.88
CA GLY A 206 -5.30 0.71 -11.64
C GLY A 206 -4.80 2.03 -11.10
N GLN A 207 -3.79 1.95 -10.24
CA GLN A 207 -3.26 3.10 -9.48
C GLN A 207 -2.24 3.93 -10.26
N TYR A 208 -1.88 3.49 -11.47
CA TYR A 208 -0.81 4.09 -12.27
C TYR A 208 -1.29 4.70 -13.58
N VAL A 209 -2.59 4.91 -13.72
CA VAL A 209 -3.16 5.72 -14.81
C VAL A 209 -3.49 7.11 -14.31
N GLU A 210 -3.56 8.08 -15.21
CA GLU A 210 -3.85 9.47 -14.89
C GLU A 210 -5.36 9.73 -14.88
N ILE A 211 -5.87 10.18 -13.74
CA ILE A 211 -7.23 10.69 -13.57
C ILE A 211 -7.12 12.03 -12.85
N LEU A 212 -7.53 13.09 -13.53
CA LEU A 212 -7.43 14.45 -13.02
C LEU A 212 -8.25 14.62 -11.73
N GLU A 213 -7.67 15.31 -10.75
CA GLU A 213 -8.28 15.65 -9.44
C GLU A 213 -8.63 14.45 -8.53
N ASP A 214 -8.29 13.20 -8.90
CA ASP A 214 -8.53 12.02 -8.05
C ASP A 214 -7.27 11.57 -7.30
N THR A 215 -7.46 10.79 -6.23
CA THR A 215 -6.41 10.36 -5.31
C THR A 215 -6.15 8.85 -5.43
N VAL A 216 -4.92 8.49 -5.81
CA VAL A 216 -4.43 7.11 -5.82
C VAL A 216 -4.35 6.53 -4.40
N PHE A 217 -4.07 5.23 -4.26
CA PHE A 217 -4.16 4.46 -3.02
C PHE A 217 -5.60 4.22 -2.53
N THR A 218 -6.60 4.53 -3.35
CA THR A 218 -8.01 4.28 -3.02
C THR A 218 -8.61 3.21 -3.92
N VAL A 219 -9.53 2.42 -3.38
CA VAL A 219 -10.36 1.51 -4.20
C VAL A 219 -11.19 2.33 -5.20
N GLU A 220 -11.62 3.52 -4.80
CA GLU A 220 -12.36 4.46 -5.64
C GLU A 220 -11.62 4.78 -6.94
N TYR A 221 -10.31 5.04 -6.89
CA TYR A 221 -9.50 5.35 -8.07
C TYR A 221 -9.55 4.23 -9.12
N SER A 222 -9.38 2.97 -8.67
CA SER A 222 -9.47 1.79 -9.56
C SER A 222 -10.86 1.62 -10.16
N VAL A 223 -11.91 1.80 -9.35
CA VAL A 223 -13.31 1.70 -9.81
C VAL A 223 -13.62 2.81 -10.82
N ARG A 224 -13.15 4.03 -10.57
CA ARG A 224 -13.33 5.17 -11.46
C ARG A 224 -12.62 4.96 -12.79
N ALA A 225 -11.37 4.49 -12.78
CA ALA A 225 -10.66 4.11 -14.01
C ALA A 225 -11.47 3.12 -14.84
N ALA A 226 -12.04 2.09 -14.19
CA ALA A 226 -12.87 1.09 -14.87
C ALA A 226 -14.17 1.70 -15.43
N GLN A 227 -14.81 2.62 -14.70
CA GLN A 227 -16.01 3.32 -15.19
C GLN A 227 -15.69 4.21 -16.39
N ILE A 228 -14.61 4.99 -16.36
CA ILE A 228 -14.15 5.81 -17.50
C ILE A 228 -13.94 4.90 -18.72
N ALA A 229 -13.17 3.83 -18.55
CA ALA A 229 -12.85 2.90 -19.62
C ALA A 229 -14.09 2.31 -20.29
N VAL A 230 -15.06 1.81 -19.50
CA VAL A 230 -16.29 1.22 -20.02
C VAL A 230 -17.14 2.28 -20.71
N HIS A 231 -17.30 3.46 -20.10
CA HIS A 231 -18.17 4.50 -20.64
C HIS A 231 -17.66 5.05 -21.97
N GLU A 232 -16.35 5.30 -22.08
CA GLU A 232 -15.72 5.82 -23.30
C GLU A 232 -15.68 4.78 -24.42
N LEU A 233 -15.16 3.57 -24.16
CA LEU A 233 -15.02 2.54 -25.21
C LEU A 233 -16.37 2.01 -25.72
N MET A 234 -17.41 2.01 -24.88
CA MET A 234 -18.75 1.58 -25.29
C MET A 234 -19.63 2.73 -25.81
N GLY A 235 -19.12 3.97 -25.83
CA GLY A 235 -19.85 5.15 -26.30
C GLY A 235 -21.12 5.45 -25.50
N THR A 236 -21.14 5.11 -24.21
CA THR A 236 -22.34 5.33 -23.39
C THR A 236 -22.47 6.80 -23.01
N LYS A 237 -23.70 7.30 -22.83
CA LYS A 237 -23.95 8.69 -22.38
C LYS A 237 -23.74 8.90 -20.87
N ARG A 238 -23.18 7.92 -20.16
CA ARG A 238 -22.96 7.96 -18.71
C ARG A 238 -21.49 8.26 -18.45
N ASN A 239 -21.23 8.98 -17.37
CA ASN A 239 -19.88 9.24 -16.87
C ASN A 239 -19.80 8.80 -15.40
N PRO A 240 -18.60 8.51 -14.88
CA PRO A 240 -18.40 8.37 -13.44
C PRO A 240 -18.94 9.60 -12.71
N ARG A 241 -19.41 9.43 -11.47
CA ARG A 241 -19.84 10.56 -10.63
C ARG A 241 -18.69 11.53 -10.44
N SER A 242 -18.91 12.83 -10.57
CA SER A 242 -17.86 13.84 -10.36
C SER A 242 -17.25 13.73 -8.96
N ILE A 243 -15.95 13.99 -8.86
CA ILE A 243 -15.22 14.01 -7.58
C ILE A 243 -15.75 15.17 -6.73
N TYR A 244 -15.89 14.94 -5.42
CA TYR A 244 -16.34 15.99 -4.50
C TYR A 244 -15.27 17.08 -4.36
N LYS A 245 -15.61 18.30 -4.77
CA LYS A 245 -14.71 19.45 -4.80
C LYS A 245 -14.74 20.25 -3.48
N GLY A 246 -14.43 19.59 -2.37
CA GLY A 246 -14.46 20.18 -1.03
C GLY A 246 -13.60 21.45 -0.89
N ALA A 247 -12.46 21.51 -1.59
CA ALA A 247 -11.57 22.68 -1.62
C ALA A 247 -12.20 23.95 -2.22
N HIS A 248 -13.34 23.85 -2.92
CA HIS A 248 -14.08 25.00 -3.44
C HIS A 248 -15.29 25.37 -2.56
N ASN A 249 -15.53 24.64 -1.47
CA ASN A 249 -16.62 24.93 -0.54
C ASN A 249 -16.11 25.79 0.63
N VAL A 250 -16.59 27.04 0.70
CA VAL A 250 -16.18 28.00 1.73
C VAL A 250 -16.37 27.49 3.15
N LYS A 251 -17.42 26.70 3.42
CA LYS A 251 -17.64 26.11 4.75
C LYS A 251 -16.54 25.10 5.10
N VAL A 252 -16.22 24.21 4.15
CA VAL A 252 -15.14 23.23 4.31
C VAL A 252 -13.80 23.93 4.52
N LEU A 253 -13.52 25.00 3.77
CA LEU A 253 -12.29 25.78 3.93
C LEU A 253 -12.22 26.48 5.28
N ALA A 254 -13.32 27.05 5.76
CA ALA A 254 -13.38 27.69 7.07
C ALA A 254 -13.18 26.68 8.20
N ASP A 255 -13.79 25.50 8.10
CA ASP A 255 -13.62 24.41 9.06
C ASP A 255 -12.18 23.88 9.04
N ALA A 256 -11.59 23.70 7.85
CA ALA A 256 -10.19 23.28 7.70
C ALA A 256 -9.22 24.31 8.30
N LEU A 257 -9.42 25.61 8.03
CA LEU A 257 -8.61 26.68 8.60
C LEU A 257 -8.73 26.70 10.13
N ARG A 258 -9.95 26.52 10.66
CA ARG A 258 -10.17 26.45 12.11
C ARG A 258 -9.38 25.30 12.73
N MET A 259 -9.43 24.11 12.13
CA MET A 259 -8.68 22.93 12.62
C MET A 259 -7.16 23.10 12.52
N LEU A 260 -6.65 23.87 11.55
CA LEU A 260 -5.21 24.15 11.44
C LEU A 260 -4.71 25.16 12.49
N LEU A 261 -5.59 25.99 13.04
CA LEU A 261 -5.25 27.03 14.01
C LEU A 261 -5.47 26.62 15.47
N THR A 262 -6.11 25.49 15.71
CA THR A 262 -6.40 24.93 17.04
C THR A 262 -5.57 23.69 17.30
#